data_AF-A0AAV5WDS0-F1
#
_entry.id   AF-A0AAV5WDS0-F1
#
_cell.length_a   1.000
_cell.length_b   1.000
_cell.length_c   1.000
_cell.angle_alpha   90.00
_cell.angle_beta   90.00
_cell.angle_gamma   90.00
#
_symmetry.space_group_name_H-M   'P 1'
#
loop_
_entity.id
_entity.type
_entity.pdbx_description
1 polymer ?
#
loop_
_entity_poly.entity_id
_entity_poly.type
_entity_poly.pdbx_seq_one_letter_code
_entity_poly.pdbx_strand_id
1 'polypeptide(L)'
;ECSERTGNVPHLACFLYCNEENESYEWSARKYCLTSLLNMKGEALEVHSRKQIVFKIDKYFSGFHQRLWSRFRIFYQGFIKDDKIVVEARIKVIKVRGVISMLKFDFSSPPSFVADNVVLVVEGKKVHVGKQYLAMHSPIFQSMFYGEFVEKGKEEIELKDVSHEEFIELLYVI
;
A
#
# COMPACT_ATOMS: atom_id res chain seq x y z
N GLU A 1 13.55 -23.41 -2.88
CA GLU A 1 14.25 -23.22 -1.59
C GLU A 1 14.91 -24.53 -1.17
N CYS A 2 16.11 -24.46 -0.61
CA CYS A 2 16.82 -25.58 0.02
C CYS A 2 17.51 -25.01 1.27
N SER A 3 16.98 -25.30 2.47
CA SER A 3 17.44 -24.72 3.74
C SER A 3 17.31 -25.73 4.88
N GLU A 4 17.91 -25.44 6.05
CA GLU A 4 17.74 -26.28 7.25
C GLU A 4 16.27 -26.48 7.63
N ARG A 5 15.46 -25.43 7.47
CA ARG A 5 14.00 -25.48 7.68
C ARG A 5 13.31 -26.48 6.75
N THR A 6 13.89 -26.73 5.58
CA THR A 6 13.40 -27.72 4.61
C THR A 6 14.16 -29.04 4.66
N GLY A 7 14.97 -29.28 5.70
CA GLY A 7 15.79 -30.48 5.83
C GLY A 7 16.83 -30.61 4.72
N ASN A 8 17.24 -29.49 4.10
CA ASN A 8 18.16 -29.44 2.96
C ASN A 8 17.69 -30.26 1.74
N VAL A 9 16.37 -30.48 1.63
CA VAL A 9 15.75 -31.04 0.42
C VAL A 9 15.30 -29.89 -0.47
N PRO A 10 15.38 -29.99 -1.81
CA PRO A 10 14.81 -28.98 -2.69
C PRO A 10 13.27 -28.94 -2.62
N HIS A 11 12.71 -27.74 -2.52
CA HIS A 11 11.26 -27.49 -2.57
C HIS A 11 10.91 -26.37 -3.54
N LEU A 12 9.74 -26.50 -4.16
CA LEU A 12 9.01 -25.33 -4.65
C LEU A 12 8.27 -24.70 -3.46
N ALA A 13 8.59 -23.44 -3.18
CA ALA A 13 7.89 -22.66 -2.17
C ALA A 13 7.26 -21.45 -2.84
N CYS A 14 5.99 -21.18 -2.52
CA CYS A 14 5.28 -20.01 -3.00
C CYS A 14 4.58 -19.36 -1.82
N PHE A 15 4.84 -18.07 -1.63
CA PHE A 15 4.34 -17.27 -0.53
C PHE A 15 3.64 -16.02 -1.05
N LEU A 16 2.51 -15.70 -0.41
CA LEU A 16 1.86 -14.41 -0.55
C LEU A 16 2.15 -13.59 0.70
N TYR A 17 2.67 -12.39 0.49
CA TYR A 17 2.89 -11.36 1.50
C TYR A 17 1.77 -10.33 1.41
N CYS A 18 1.40 -9.73 2.52
CA CYS A 18 0.33 -8.75 2.61
C CYS A 18 0.69 -7.70 3.66
N ASN A 19 0.79 -6.43 3.25
CA ASN A 19 0.95 -5.28 4.12
C ASN A 19 2.12 -5.41 5.12
N GLU A 20 3.27 -5.91 4.65
CA GLU A 20 4.46 -6.23 5.47
C GLU A 20 5.09 -4.99 6.11
N GLU A 21 5.02 -3.85 5.44
CA GLU A 21 5.58 -2.57 5.92
C GLU A 21 4.72 -1.91 7.01
N ASN A 22 3.51 -2.42 7.27
CA ASN A 22 2.58 -1.78 8.20
C ASN A 22 2.78 -2.27 9.63
N GLU A 23 3.25 -1.36 10.49
CA GLU A 23 3.59 -1.60 11.89
C GLU A 23 2.38 -1.57 12.85
N SER A 24 1.15 -1.37 12.33
CA SER A 24 -0.04 -1.34 13.17
C SER A 24 -0.47 -2.74 13.63
N TYR A 25 -0.74 -2.91 14.92
CA TYR A 25 -1.35 -4.15 15.44
C TYR A 25 -2.85 -4.26 15.13
N GLU A 26 -3.47 -3.16 14.69
CA GLU A 26 -4.91 -3.11 14.39
C GLU A 26 -5.23 -3.66 13.01
N TRP A 27 -4.26 -3.65 12.09
CA TRP A 27 -4.52 -4.06 10.72
C TRP A 27 -4.73 -5.57 10.63
N SER A 28 -5.78 -5.97 9.92
CA SER A 28 -5.94 -7.36 9.51
C SER A 28 -6.69 -7.49 8.20
N ALA A 29 -6.31 -8.49 7.40
CA ALA A 29 -6.96 -8.81 6.14
C ALA A 29 -7.33 -10.29 6.11
N ARG A 30 -8.63 -10.57 6.19
CA ARG A 30 -9.19 -11.91 6.04
C ARG A 30 -9.38 -12.20 4.56
N LYS A 31 -8.82 -13.30 4.06
CA LYS A 31 -8.89 -13.70 2.64
C LYS A 31 -9.12 -15.19 2.44
N TYR A 32 -9.62 -15.55 1.25
CA TYR A 32 -9.41 -16.86 0.65
C TYR A 32 -8.28 -16.80 -0.36
N CYS A 33 -7.55 -17.90 -0.51
CA CYS A 33 -6.45 -18.01 -1.45
C CYS A 33 -6.45 -19.41 -2.05
N LEU A 34 -6.57 -19.45 -3.37
CA LEU A 34 -6.36 -20.66 -4.15
C LEU A 34 -5.08 -20.49 -4.95
N THR A 35 -4.19 -21.49 -4.89
CA THR A 35 -2.97 -21.49 -5.72
C THR A 35 -2.95 -22.71 -6.62
N SER A 36 -2.71 -22.45 -7.90
CA SER A 36 -2.75 -23.44 -8.96
C SER A 36 -1.54 -23.34 -9.86
N LEU A 37 -1.16 -24.46 -10.48
CA LEU A 37 -0.30 -24.47 -11.66
C LEU A 37 -1.18 -24.37 -12.90
N LEU A 38 -0.80 -23.52 -13.85
CA LEU A 38 -1.50 -23.38 -15.13
C LEU A 38 -0.70 -24.06 -16.24
N ASN A 39 -1.40 -24.76 -17.13
CA ASN A 39 -0.82 -25.22 -18.38
C ASN A 39 -1.15 -24.28 -19.55
N MET A 40 -0.58 -24.56 -20.72
CA MET A 40 -0.77 -23.77 -21.93
C MET A 40 -2.21 -23.73 -22.46
N LYS A 41 -3.05 -24.68 -22.07
CA LYS A 41 -4.46 -24.76 -22.46
C LYS A 41 -5.36 -23.98 -21.48
N GLY A 42 -4.78 -23.39 -20.43
CA GLY A 42 -5.51 -22.72 -19.36
C GLY A 42 -6.12 -23.68 -18.32
N GLU A 43 -5.76 -24.98 -18.37
CA GLU A 43 -6.18 -25.92 -17.34
C GLU A 43 -5.37 -25.64 -16.06
N ALA A 44 -6.07 -25.64 -14.93
CA ALA A 44 -5.50 -25.34 -13.63
C ALA A 44 -5.43 -26.61 -12.78
N LEU A 45 -4.25 -26.91 -12.24
CA LEU A 45 -4.07 -27.91 -11.21
C LEU A 45 -3.90 -27.22 -9.86
N GLU A 46 -4.87 -27.38 -8.97
CA GLU A 46 -4.76 -26.86 -7.61
C GLU A 46 -3.61 -27.56 -6.88
N VAL A 47 -2.60 -26.78 -6.49
CA VAL A 47 -1.46 -27.29 -5.73
C VAL A 47 -1.56 -26.94 -4.25
N HIS A 48 -2.36 -25.93 -3.93
CA HIS A 48 -2.62 -25.53 -2.57
C HIS A 48 -3.99 -24.86 -2.45
N SER A 49 -4.91 -25.51 -1.75
CA SER A 49 -6.17 -24.91 -1.32
C SER A 49 -6.04 -24.55 0.17
N ARG A 50 -6.17 -23.27 0.54
CA ARG A 50 -6.31 -22.89 1.95
C ARG A 50 -7.67 -22.26 2.22
N LYS A 51 -8.29 -22.77 3.29
CA LYS A 51 -9.40 -22.12 3.99
C LYS A 51 -8.98 -20.73 4.47
N GLN A 52 -9.98 -19.92 4.79
CA GLN A 52 -9.88 -18.55 5.26
C GLN A 52 -8.61 -18.27 6.10
N ILE A 53 -7.72 -17.43 5.58
CA ILE A 53 -6.51 -16.96 6.27
C ILE A 53 -6.75 -15.53 6.73
N VAL A 54 -6.22 -15.16 7.90
CA VAL A 54 -6.15 -13.78 8.36
C VAL A 54 -4.70 -13.36 8.35
N PHE A 55 -4.37 -12.35 7.54
CA PHE A 55 -3.11 -11.62 7.61
C PHE A 55 -3.21 -10.53 8.68
N LYS A 56 -2.10 -10.31 9.37
CA LYS A 56 -1.87 -9.30 10.42
C LYS A 56 -0.37 -9.13 10.64
N ILE A 57 0.06 -8.18 11.47
CA ILE A 57 1.48 -7.83 11.67
C ILE A 57 2.40 -9.01 12.02
N ASP A 58 1.99 -9.97 12.83
CA ASP A 58 2.77 -11.16 13.21
C ASP A 58 2.57 -12.35 12.25
N LYS A 59 1.73 -12.17 11.24
CA LYS A 59 1.37 -13.20 10.25
C LYS A 59 1.04 -12.53 8.92
N TYR A 60 1.98 -11.78 8.36
CA TYR A 60 1.80 -11.01 7.13
C TYR A 60 2.04 -11.84 5.87
N PHE A 61 2.59 -13.06 5.99
CA PHE A 61 2.80 -13.97 4.87
C PHE A 61 2.15 -15.34 5.08
N SER A 62 1.79 -15.98 3.98
CA SER A 62 1.22 -17.32 3.97
C SER A 62 1.54 -18.01 2.65
N GLY A 63 1.90 -19.28 2.70
CA GLY A 63 2.37 -19.98 1.52
C GLY A 63 2.56 -21.46 1.76
N PHE A 64 2.86 -22.20 0.71
CA PHE A 64 3.02 -23.65 0.76
C PHE A 64 4.42 -24.07 0.32
N HIS A 65 4.79 -25.28 0.74
CA HIS A 65 6.01 -25.97 0.34
C HIS A 65 5.63 -27.28 -0.33
N GLN A 66 6.09 -27.49 -1.57
CA GLN A 66 5.97 -28.79 -2.23
C GLN A 66 7.26 -29.58 -2.03
N ARG A 67 7.13 -30.75 -1.37
CA ARG A 67 8.25 -31.61 -0.97
C ARG A 67 8.82 -32.52 -2.05
N LEU A 68 8.23 -32.51 -3.24
CA LEU A 68 8.55 -33.44 -4.30
C LEU A 68 9.27 -32.75 -5.46
N TRP A 69 10.19 -31.81 -5.20
CA TRP A 69 10.91 -31.10 -6.27
C TRP A 69 11.66 -32.06 -7.21
N SER A 70 12.32 -33.07 -6.65
CA SER A 70 13.01 -34.11 -7.42
C SER A 70 12.08 -34.91 -8.35
N ARG A 71 10.79 -35.02 -8.00
CA ARG A 71 9.75 -35.67 -8.82
C ARG A 71 8.81 -34.67 -9.48
N PHE A 72 9.12 -33.37 -9.42
CA PHE A 72 8.24 -32.30 -9.91
C PHE A 72 8.01 -32.45 -11.42
N ARG A 73 9.07 -32.74 -12.18
CA ARG A 73 8.97 -33.01 -13.61
C ARG A 73 8.08 -34.22 -13.94
N ILE A 74 8.04 -35.23 -13.06
CA ILE A 74 7.20 -36.42 -13.26
C ILE A 74 5.74 -36.09 -12.97
N PHE A 75 5.47 -35.45 -11.83
CA PHE A 75 4.10 -35.16 -11.41
C PHE A 75 3.43 -34.02 -12.17
N TYR A 76 4.23 -33.07 -12.69
CA TYR A 76 3.74 -31.83 -13.29
C TYR A 76 4.21 -31.66 -14.74
N GLN A 77 4.56 -32.74 -15.44
CA GLN A 77 5.05 -32.69 -16.82
C GLN A 77 4.15 -31.87 -17.76
N GLY A 78 2.82 -31.99 -17.62
CA GLY A 78 1.85 -31.23 -18.42
C GLY A 78 1.74 -29.75 -18.07
N PHE A 79 2.41 -29.29 -17.01
CA PHE A 79 2.40 -27.92 -16.49
C PHE A 79 3.77 -27.23 -16.60
N ILE A 80 4.76 -27.92 -17.19
CA ILE A 80 6.10 -27.39 -17.45
C ILE A 80 6.24 -27.20 -18.96
N LYS A 81 6.63 -26.01 -19.40
CA LYS A 81 6.95 -25.75 -20.80
C LYS A 81 8.17 -24.85 -20.90
N ASP A 82 9.11 -25.21 -21.77
CA ASP A 82 10.35 -24.46 -21.98
C ASP A 82 11.08 -24.17 -20.66
N ASP A 83 11.10 -25.17 -19.77
CA ASP A 83 11.62 -25.10 -18.40
C ASP A 83 11.00 -24.00 -17.51
N LYS A 84 9.80 -23.54 -17.87
CA LYS A 84 9.00 -22.57 -17.12
C LYS A 84 7.75 -23.23 -16.55
N ILE A 85 7.30 -22.70 -15.42
CA ILE A 85 6.01 -22.98 -14.81
C ILE A 85 5.25 -21.68 -14.63
N VAL A 86 3.92 -21.75 -14.64
CA VAL A 86 3.07 -20.63 -14.29
C VAL A 86 2.31 -20.98 -13.02
N VAL A 87 2.54 -20.17 -11.98
CA VAL A 87 1.82 -20.27 -10.72
C VAL A 87 0.79 -19.14 -10.67
N GLU A 88 -0.47 -19.47 -10.48
CA GLU A 88 -1.56 -18.50 -10.33
C GLU A 88 -2.06 -18.51 -8.89
N ALA A 89 -2.15 -17.34 -8.27
CA ALA A 89 -2.77 -17.16 -6.97
C ALA A 89 -4.04 -16.33 -7.11
N ARG A 90 -5.21 -16.94 -6.90
CA ARG A 90 -6.50 -16.24 -6.88
C ARG A 90 -6.87 -15.90 -5.44
N ILE A 91 -6.98 -14.61 -5.16
CA ILE A 91 -7.18 -14.08 -3.81
C ILE A 91 -8.53 -13.38 -3.75
N LYS A 92 -9.36 -13.77 -2.78
CA LYS A 92 -10.60 -13.07 -2.46
C LYS A 92 -10.49 -12.49 -1.06
N VAL A 93 -10.36 -11.16 -0.97
CA VAL A 93 -10.39 -10.45 0.31
C VAL A 93 -11.84 -10.42 0.80
N ILE A 94 -12.05 -10.86 2.04
CA ILE A 94 -13.36 -10.97 2.67
C ILE A 94 -13.63 -9.77 3.57
N LYS A 95 -12.63 -9.38 4.38
CA LYS A 95 -12.78 -8.31 5.37
C LYS A 95 -11.42 -7.71 5.68
N VAL A 96 -11.37 -6.39 5.72
CA VAL A 96 -10.20 -5.61 6.15
C VAL A 96 -10.60 -4.82 7.40
N ARG A 97 -9.68 -4.69 8.35
CA ARG A 97 -9.79 -3.88 9.57
C ARG A 97 -8.47 -3.18 9.83
N GLY A 98 -8.52 -2.05 10.55
CA GLY A 98 -7.34 -1.32 11.05
C GLY A 98 -6.34 -0.86 9.98
N VAL A 99 -6.72 -0.93 8.70
CA VAL A 99 -5.99 -0.28 7.62
C VAL A 99 -6.52 1.14 7.57
N ILE A 100 -5.83 2.05 8.24
CA ILE A 100 -6.09 3.48 8.12
C ILE A 100 -5.54 3.89 6.76
N SER A 101 -6.41 3.99 5.77
CA SER A 101 -6.11 4.84 4.62
C SER A 101 -6.34 6.26 5.13
N MET A 102 -5.27 7.04 5.30
CA MET A 102 -5.46 8.48 5.37
C MET A 102 -6.25 8.86 4.11
N LEU A 103 -7.37 9.56 4.29
CA LEU A 103 -8.04 10.20 3.17
C LEU A 103 -7.01 11.17 2.62
N LYS A 104 -6.33 10.78 1.54
CA LYS A 104 -5.40 11.66 0.85
C LYS A 104 -6.25 12.74 0.20
N PHE A 105 -6.42 13.83 0.92
CA PHE A 105 -6.99 15.04 0.39
C PHE A 105 -6.12 15.52 -0.78
N ASP A 106 -6.76 15.87 -1.88
CA ASP A 106 -6.09 16.40 -3.06
C ASP A 106 -5.97 17.92 -2.90
N PHE A 107 -4.79 18.38 -2.52
CA PHE A 107 -4.50 19.81 -2.37
C PHE A 107 -4.21 20.51 -3.71
N SER A 108 -4.21 19.80 -4.85
CA SER A 108 -3.98 20.41 -6.17
C SER A 108 -5.19 21.17 -6.71
N SER A 109 -6.36 20.99 -6.10
CA SER A 109 -7.59 21.67 -6.46
C SER A 109 -8.31 22.22 -5.22
N PRO A 110 -9.06 23.33 -5.35
CA PRO A 110 -9.77 23.91 -4.21
C PRO A 110 -10.90 22.97 -3.76
N PRO A 111 -11.00 22.65 -2.44
CA PRO A 111 -12.16 21.94 -1.92
C PRO A 111 -13.45 22.71 -2.18
N SER A 112 -14.46 22.03 -2.72
CA SER A 112 -15.78 22.60 -3.00
C SER A 112 -16.54 23.08 -1.75
N PHE A 113 -16.09 22.68 -0.55
CA PHE A 113 -16.76 22.94 0.72
C PHE A 113 -16.06 23.98 1.62
N VAL A 114 -14.92 24.53 1.21
CA VAL A 114 -14.17 25.52 2.03
C VAL A 114 -14.27 26.89 1.37
N ALA A 115 -14.90 27.85 2.07
CA ALA A 115 -15.09 29.21 1.58
C ALA A 115 -13.87 30.13 1.80
N ASP A 116 -12.97 29.76 2.72
CA ASP A 116 -11.82 30.57 3.16
C ASP A 116 -10.49 29.93 2.70
N ASN A 117 -10.36 29.75 1.39
CA ASN A 117 -9.20 29.12 0.76
C ASN A 117 -8.08 30.13 0.47
N VAL A 118 -6.83 29.67 0.54
CA VAL A 118 -5.63 30.34 0.04
C VAL A 118 -4.81 29.36 -0.79
N VAL A 119 -4.09 29.87 -1.77
CA VAL A 119 -3.14 29.10 -2.57
C VAL A 119 -1.74 29.34 -2.04
N LEU A 120 -1.11 28.29 -1.52
CA LEU A 120 0.30 28.30 -1.19
C LEU A 120 1.09 27.76 -2.39
N VAL A 121 2.11 28.47 -2.83
CA VAL A 121 3.01 28.03 -3.90
C VAL A 121 4.27 27.50 -3.26
N VAL A 122 4.50 26.20 -3.35
CA VAL A 122 5.67 25.51 -2.78
C VAL A 122 6.42 24.85 -3.93
N GLU A 123 7.67 25.22 -4.15
CA GLU A 123 8.48 24.77 -5.29
C GLU A 123 7.77 24.92 -6.66
N GLY A 124 7.03 26.02 -6.83
CA GLY A 124 6.26 26.31 -8.05
C GLY A 124 4.97 25.49 -8.21
N LYS A 125 4.62 24.62 -7.25
CA LYS A 125 3.38 23.84 -7.25
C LYS A 125 2.33 24.50 -6.35
N LYS A 126 1.09 24.54 -6.83
CA LYS A 126 -0.04 25.14 -6.11
C LYS A 126 -0.64 24.14 -5.13
N VAL A 127 -0.83 24.61 -3.89
CA VAL A 127 -1.41 23.85 -2.78
C VAL A 127 -2.57 24.65 -2.21
N HIS A 128 -3.79 24.14 -2.38
CA HIS A 128 -5.03 24.77 -1.94
C HIS A 128 -5.37 24.36 -0.51
N VAL A 129 -5.41 25.33 0.40
CA VAL A 129 -5.59 25.09 1.84
C VAL A 129 -6.55 26.10 2.47
N GLY A 130 -7.15 25.75 3.61
CA GLY A 130 -8.00 26.66 4.37
C GLY A 130 -7.19 27.53 5.34
N LYS A 131 -7.38 28.87 5.29
CA LYS A 131 -6.65 29.82 6.15
C LYS A 131 -6.87 29.54 7.63
N GLN A 132 -8.12 29.35 8.04
CA GLN A 132 -8.51 29.11 9.43
C GLN A 132 -7.90 27.82 9.98
N TYR A 133 -7.91 26.75 9.18
CA TYR A 133 -7.40 25.45 9.58
C TYR A 133 -5.89 25.52 9.87
N LEU A 134 -5.11 26.05 8.92
CA LEU A 134 -3.67 26.22 9.10
C LEU A 134 -3.33 27.17 10.24
N ALA A 135 -4.06 28.28 10.40
CA ALA A 135 -3.84 29.21 11.49
C ALA A 135 -4.13 28.61 12.87
N MET A 136 -5.12 27.71 12.96
CA MET A 136 -5.44 27.01 14.19
C MET A 136 -4.31 26.06 14.64
N HIS A 137 -3.61 25.44 13.68
CA HIS A 137 -2.55 24.48 13.94
C HIS A 137 -1.13 25.05 13.89
N SER A 138 -0.95 26.30 13.41
CA SER A 138 0.37 26.91 13.24
C SER A 138 0.36 28.42 13.54
N PRO A 139 1.08 28.89 14.58
CA PRO A 139 1.23 30.33 14.86
C PRO A 139 1.87 31.13 13.71
N ILE A 140 2.69 30.47 12.89
CA ILE A 140 3.31 31.08 11.70
C ILE A 140 2.23 31.41 10.68
N PHE A 141 1.37 30.44 10.36
CA PHE A 141 0.25 30.66 9.42
C PHE A 141 -0.81 31.61 10.00
N GLN A 142 -1.05 31.58 11.32
CA GLN A 142 -1.90 32.57 11.98
C GLN A 142 -1.38 33.99 11.75
N SER A 143 -0.09 34.20 11.99
CA SER A 143 0.54 35.50 11.78
C SER A 143 0.54 35.90 10.31
N MET A 144 0.83 34.96 9.39
CA MET A 144 0.84 35.20 7.94
C MET A 144 -0.53 35.61 7.39
N PHE A 145 -1.61 34.96 7.83
CA PHE A 145 -2.95 35.19 7.26
C PHE A 145 -3.76 36.27 7.97
N TYR A 146 -3.50 36.52 9.26
CA TYR A 146 -4.31 37.44 10.06
C TYR A 146 -3.51 38.57 10.71
N GLY A 147 -2.17 38.47 10.77
CA GLY A 147 -1.29 39.53 11.23
C GLY A 147 -1.17 40.68 10.22
N GLU A 148 -0.43 41.72 10.59
CA GLU A 148 -0.24 42.93 9.78
C GLU A 148 0.91 42.76 8.76
N PHE A 149 0.88 41.66 8.00
CA PHE A 149 1.85 41.37 6.94
C PHE A 149 1.22 41.54 5.55
N VAL A 150 2.06 41.67 4.52
CA VAL A 150 1.60 41.87 3.13
C VAL A 150 0.86 40.65 2.57
N GLU A 151 1.04 39.49 3.19
CA GLU A 151 0.40 38.22 2.87
C GLU A 151 -1.08 38.18 3.27
N LYS A 152 -1.53 38.96 4.27
CA LYS A 152 -2.90 38.96 4.82
C LYS A 152 -3.98 39.06 3.74
N GLY A 153 -3.75 39.90 2.74
CA GLY A 153 -4.68 40.16 1.64
C GLY A 153 -4.44 39.36 0.37
N LYS A 154 -3.43 38.47 0.33
CA LYS A 154 -3.10 37.70 -0.87
C LYS A 154 -3.96 36.44 -0.99
N GLU A 155 -4.36 36.15 -2.22
CA GLU A 155 -5.00 34.88 -2.59
C GLU A 155 -3.96 33.79 -2.88
N GLU A 156 -2.75 34.20 -3.29
CA GLU A 156 -1.62 33.33 -3.62
C GLU A 156 -0.35 33.80 -2.88
N ILE A 157 0.29 32.90 -2.14
CA ILE A 157 1.46 33.19 -1.30
C ILE A 157 2.56 32.17 -1.63
N GLU A 158 3.74 32.65 -2.00
CA GLU A 158 4.91 31.81 -2.23
C GLU A 158 5.60 31.46 -0.91
N LEU A 159 5.82 30.17 -0.66
CA LEU A 159 6.64 29.67 0.43
C LEU A 159 8.01 29.29 -0.12
N LYS A 160 9.04 29.97 0.38
CA LYS A 160 10.44 29.70 0.04
C LYS A 160 11.05 28.74 1.07
N ASP A 161 12.05 27.99 0.64
CA ASP A 161 12.83 27.09 1.49
C ASP A 161 12.00 25.97 2.15
N VAL A 162 10.93 25.52 1.48
CA VAL A 162 10.07 24.41 1.90
C VAL A 162 9.98 23.39 0.77
N SER A 163 10.22 22.11 1.08
CA SER A 163 9.99 21.00 0.15
C SER A 163 8.49 20.79 -0.04
N HIS A 164 8.03 20.69 -1.30
CA HIS A 164 6.63 20.41 -1.57
C HIS A 164 6.20 19.05 -1.00
N GLU A 165 7.08 18.04 -1.06
CA GLU A 165 6.77 16.70 -0.56
C GLU A 165 6.57 16.71 0.96
N GLU A 166 7.52 17.27 1.71
CA GLU A 166 7.45 17.38 3.16
C GLU A 166 6.26 18.23 3.62
N PHE A 167 5.93 19.29 2.87
CA PHE A 167 4.78 20.13 3.18
C PHE A 167 3.46 19.36 3.04
N ILE A 168 3.30 18.56 1.98
CA ILE A 168 2.11 17.72 1.80
C ILE A 168 2.02 16.67 2.91
N GLU A 169 3.13 16.07 3.33
CA GLU A 169 3.14 15.15 4.46
C GLU A 169 2.71 15.82 5.76
N LEU A 170 3.19 17.04 6.03
CA LEU A 170 2.73 17.84 7.16
C LEU A 170 1.21 18.07 7.10
N LEU A 171 0.67 18.45 5.93
CA LEU A 171 -0.76 18.69 5.75
C LEU A 171 -1.64 17.45 5.98
N TYR A 172 -1.11 16.24 5.84
CA TYR A 172 -1.86 15.02 6.16
C TYR A 172 -1.90 14.71 7.66
N VAL A 173 -1.08 15.37 8.48
CA VAL A 173 -0.97 15.15 9.92
C VAL A 173 -1.66 16.23 10.75
N ILE A 174 -1.67 17.48 10.26
CA ILE A 174 -2.32 18.62 10.95
C ILE A 174 -3.81 18.68 10.67
#